data_AF-A0AAN9HKF3-F1
#
_entry.id   AF-A0AAN9HKF3-F1
#
_cell.length_a   1.000
_cell.length_b   1.000
_cell.length_c   1.000
_cell.angle_alpha   90.00
_cell.angle_beta   90.00
_cell.angle_gamma   90.00
#
_symmetry.space_group_name_H-M   'P 1'
#
loop_
_entity.id
_entity.type
_entity.pdbx_description
1 polymer ?
#
loop_
_entity_poly.entity_id
_entity_poly.type
_entity_poly.pdbx_seq_one_letter_code
_entity_poly.pdbx_strand_id
1 'polypeptide(L)'
;MIYIITRAPISNAYPIFAQQGYENPREATGRIVCANCHLANKPVDIEVPQAILPDTVFEAVVRIPYDMQVKQVLANGKKGALNVGAVLILPEGFELAPPDRISPEIKEKIGNLSFQSYRPTKKNILVVGPVPGQKYSEITFPILSPDPATNRDVHFLKYPIYVGGNRGRGQIYPDGSKSNNNVYNATAAGIVKKIIRKEKGGYEINIVDASDGREIIDIIPPGPELLVSEGEPIKLDQPLTSNPNVGGFGQGDAEIVLQDPLLLLSVLSGIIMSLFSDFNVLE
;
A
#
# COMPACT_ATOMS: atom_id res chain seq x y z
N MET A 1 8.44 42.64 -7.04
CA MET A 1 7.59 41.57 -6.48
C MET A 1 8.12 40.25 -7.00
N ILE A 2 8.78 39.46 -6.15
CA ILE A 2 9.40 38.19 -6.55
C ILE A 2 8.33 37.10 -6.37
N TYR A 3 7.84 36.55 -7.46
CA TYR A 3 6.92 35.40 -7.43
C TYR A 3 7.73 34.12 -7.41
N ILE A 4 7.67 33.38 -6.29
CA ILE A 4 8.20 32.03 -6.21
C ILE A 4 7.07 31.09 -6.67
N ILE A 5 7.19 30.56 -7.89
CA ILE A 5 6.21 29.63 -8.48
C ILE A 5 6.75 28.21 -8.28
N THR A 6 6.21 27.47 -7.31
CA THR A 6 6.47 26.05 -7.14
C THR A 6 5.50 25.24 -7.99
N ARG A 7 6.03 24.43 -8.91
CA ARG A 7 5.24 23.60 -9.83
C ARG A 7 5.03 22.23 -9.18
N ALA A 8 3.77 21.81 -8.99
CA ALA A 8 3.47 20.50 -8.43
C ALA A 8 3.89 19.36 -9.39
N PRO A 9 4.69 18.38 -8.93
CA PRO A 9 5.08 17.24 -9.76
C PRO A 9 3.90 16.27 -10.01
N ILE A 10 3.99 15.48 -11.08
CA ILE A 10 3.00 14.47 -11.47
C ILE A 10 3.17 13.22 -10.58
N SER A 11 2.15 12.78 -9.83
CA SER A 11 2.21 11.54 -9.02
C SER A 11 1.41 10.39 -9.61
N ASN A 12 2.00 9.20 -9.58
CA ASN A 12 1.31 7.92 -9.44
C ASN A 12 1.65 7.33 -8.04
N ALA A 13 1.04 6.21 -7.65
CA ALA A 13 1.38 5.51 -6.40
C ALA A 13 2.64 4.66 -6.60
N TYR A 14 3.75 4.97 -5.93
CA TYR A 14 5.02 4.30 -6.19
C TYR A 14 5.66 3.74 -4.92
N PRO A 15 5.95 2.43 -4.87
CA PRO A 15 6.79 1.84 -3.82
C PRO A 15 8.18 2.48 -3.70
N ILE A 16 8.71 3.05 -4.79
CA ILE A 16 10.04 3.68 -4.82
C ILE A 16 10.21 4.79 -3.78
N PHE A 17 9.14 5.54 -3.45
CA PHE A 17 9.22 6.60 -2.46
C PHE A 17 9.43 6.06 -1.04
N ALA A 18 8.86 4.88 -0.73
CA ALA A 18 9.15 4.20 0.51
C ALA A 18 10.63 3.78 0.54
N GLN A 19 11.11 3.13 -0.53
CA GLN A 19 12.50 2.66 -0.64
C GLN A 19 13.52 3.80 -0.49
N GLN A 20 13.23 4.98 -1.04
CA GLN A 20 14.11 6.15 -0.96
C GLN A 20 14.04 6.86 0.41
N GLY A 21 12.86 6.94 1.02
CA GLY A 21 12.64 7.71 2.24
C GLY A 21 12.84 6.95 3.55
N TYR A 22 12.78 5.62 3.51
CA TYR A 22 12.76 4.79 4.72
C TYR A 22 13.67 3.57 4.59
N GLU A 23 14.48 3.32 5.62
CA GLU A 23 15.38 2.16 5.66
C GLU A 23 14.58 0.85 5.72
N ASN A 24 13.54 0.82 6.55
CA ASN A 24 12.63 -0.32 6.71
C ASN A 24 11.20 0.14 6.40
N PRO A 25 10.42 -0.59 5.59
CA PRO A 25 9.04 -0.20 5.30
C PRO A 25 8.08 -0.36 6.48
N ARG A 26 8.48 -1.06 7.55
CA ARG A 26 7.67 -1.25 8.77
C ARG A 26 8.36 -0.63 9.97
N GLU A 27 7.66 0.30 10.62
CA GLU A 27 8.08 0.97 11.85
C GLU A 27 8.00 -0.01 13.04
N ALA A 28 8.68 0.33 14.14
CA ALA A 28 8.66 -0.48 15.37
C ALA A 28 7.24 -0.65 15.96
N THR A 29 6.34 0.30 15.66
CA THR A 29 4.91 0.26 16.00
C THR A 29 4.12 -0.77 15.20
N GLY A 30 4.72 -1.36 14.16
CA GLY A 30 4.07 -2.25 13.20
C GLY A 30 3.35 -1.54 12.05
N ARG A 31 3.35 -0.20 12.03
CA ARG A 31 2.83 0.60 10.92
C ARG A 31 3.75 0.52 9.71
N ILE A 32 3.17 0.42 8.52
CA ILE A 32 3.88 0.47 7.24
C ILE A 32 3.91 1.91 6.72
N VAL A 33 5.09 2.36 6.31
CA VAL A 33 5.40 3.77 5.97
C VAL A 33 4.58 4.32 4.80
N CYS A 34 3.97 3.46 3.98
CA CYS A 34 3.03 3.86 2.94
C CYS A 34 1.85 4.67 3.50
N ALA A 35 1.44 4.38 4.74
CA ALA A 35 0.38 5.12 5.45
C ALA A 35 0.76 6.56 5.80
N ASN A 36 2.03 6.98 5.65
CA ASN A 36 2.44 8.36 5.87
C ASN A 36 2.04 9.28 4.71
N CYS A 37 1.84 8.72 3.50
CA CYS A 37 1.41 9.47 2.32
C CYS A 37 0.02 9.06 1.82
N HIS A 38 -0.39 7.82 2.03
CA HIS A 38 -1.70 7.29 1.69
C HIS A 38 -2.59 7.27 2.93
N LEU A 39 -3.29 8.38 3.16
CA LEU A 39 -3.92 8.70 4.43
C LEU A 39 -5.31 8.05 4.62
N ALA A 40 -5.95 7.63 3.53
CA ALA A 40 -7.21 6.90 3.60
C ALA A 40 -6.97 5.43 3.91
N ASN A 41 -7.81 4.84 4.77
CA ASN A 41 -7.75 3.43 5.12
C ASN A 41 -8.74 2.61 4.27
N LYS A 42 -8.28 1.51 3.67
CA LYS A 42 -9.08 0.55 2.91
C LYS A 42 -8.55 -0.87 3.17
N PRO A 43 -9.40 -1.89 3.33
CA PRO A 43 -8.98 -3.23 3.74
C PRO A 43 -8.02 -3.85 2.72
N VAL A 44 -7.06 -4.65 3.16
CA VAL A 44 -6.20 -5.50 2.31
C VAL A 44 -6.20 -6.86 2.97
N ASP A 45 -6.21 -7.90 2.15
CA ASP A 45 -6.23 -9.28 2.61
C ASP A 45 -5.02 -10.04 2.06
N ILE A 46 -4.59 -11.07 2.80
CA ILE A 46 -3.47 -11.93 2.43
C ILE A 46 -3.81 -13.38 2.72
N GLU A 47 -3.69 -14.22 1.70
CA GLU A 47 -3.84 -15.66 1.80
C GLU A 47 -2.47 -16.33 1.61
N VAL A 48 -2.11 -17.18 2.56
CA VAL A 48 -0.90 -18.01 2.53
C VAL A 48 -1.24 -19.42 2.99
N PRO A 49 -0.48 -20.45 2.59
CA PRO A 49 -0.64 -21.78 3.16
C PRO A 49 -0.43 -21.76 4.68
N GLN A 50 -1.15 -22.61 5.39
CA GLN A 50 -1.02 -22.73 6.85
C GLN A 50 0.35 -23.28 7.26
N ALA A 51 0.92 -24.19 6.45
CA ALA A 51 2.25 -24.76 6.64
C ALA A 51 2.91 -25.02 5.30
N ILE A 52 4.24 -24.91 5.26
CA ILE A 52 5.09 -25.23 4.11
C ILE A 52 6.28 -26.08 4.54
N LEU A 53 6.85 -26.83 3.60
CA LEU A 53 8.10 -27.57 3.79
C LEU A 53 9.29 -26.68 3.42
N PRO A 54 10.51 -26.99 3.88
CA PRO A 54 11.75 -26.37 3.41
C PRO A 54 11.93 -26.40 1.89
N ASP A 55 12.70 -25.44 1.35
CA ASP A 55 13.06 -25.33 -0.09
C ASP A 55 11.87 -25.55 -1.06
N THR A 56 10.70 -25.03 -0.71
CA THR A 56 9.46 -25.20 -1.46
C THR A 56 8.95 -23.85 -1.95
N VAL A 57 8.52 -23.81 -3.22
CA VAL A 57 7.86 -22.63 -3.78
C VAL A 57 6.38 -22.67 -3.42
N PHE A 58 5.88 -21.58 -2.86
CA PHE A 58 4.47 -21.41 -2.52
C PHE A 58 3.93 -20.04 -2.97
N GLU A 59 2.61 -19.92 -3.03
CA GLU A 59 1.91 -18.69 -3.39
C GLU A 59 1.51 -17.91 -2.13
N ALA A 60 1.89 -16.63 -2.06
CA ALA A 60 1.27 -15.66 -1.14
C ALA A 60 0.38 -14.72 -1.95
N VAL A 61 -0.93 -14.75 -1.74
CA VAL A 61 -1.91 -14.03 -2.55
C VAL A 61 -2.37 -12.78 -1.79
N VAL A 62 -2.09 -11.60 -2.34
CA VAL A 62 -2.47 -10.31 -1.76
C VAL A 62 -3.68 -9.75 -2.52
N ARG A 63 -4.78 -9.51 -1.81
CA ARG A 63 -6.00 -8.91 -2.38
C ARG A 63 -6.14 -7.45 -1.96
N ILE A 64 -6.32 -6.59 -2.96
CA ILE A 64 -6.48 -5.14 -2.81
C ILE A 64 -7.84 -4.75 -3.42
N PRO A 65 -8.96 -5.11 -2.78
CA PRO A 65 -10.29 -4.94 -3.35
C PRO A 65 -10.67 -3.46 -3.50
N TYR A 66 -11.31 -3.08 -4.60
CA TYR A 66 -11.93 -1.77 -4.74
C TYR A 66 -13.03 -1.81 -5.80
N ASP A 67 -13.92 -0.82 -5.80
CA ASP A 67 -14.93 -0.69 -6.84
C ASP A 67 -14.29 -0.25 -8.17
N MET A 68 -14.28 -1.16 -9.15
CA MET A 68 -13.65 -0.94 -10.46
C MET A 68 -14.38 0.10 -11.33
N GLN A 69 -15.61 0.49 -10.98
CA GLN A 69 -16.35 1.55 -11.67
C GLN A 69 -15.88 2.95 -11.23
N VAL A 70 -15.26 3.04 -10.05
CA VAL A 70 -14.80 4.31 -9.49
C VAL A 70 -13.55 4.79 -10.21
N LYS A 71 -13.52 6.10 -10.51
CA LYS A 71 -12.38 6.79 -11.11
C LYS A 71 -11.81 7.79 -10.11
N GLN A 72 -10.48 7.90 -10.08
CA GLN A 72 -9.76 8.86 -9.25
C GLN A 72 -9.34 10.11 -10.03
N VAL A 73 -9.02 11.19 -9.32
CA VAL A 73 -8.38 12.36 -9.89
C VAL A 73 -6.91 12.05 -10.23
N LEU A 74 -6.56 12.18 -11.52
CA LEU A 74 -5.19 12.09 -12.01
C LEU A 74 -4.43 13.40 -11.75
N ALA A 75 -3.11 13.40 -11.90
CA ALA A 75 -2.27 14.59 -11.68
C ALA A 75 -2.66 15.80 -12.56
N ASN A 76 -3.29 15.57 -13.71
CA ASN A 76 -3.79 16.64 -14.59
C ASN A 76 -5.22 17.12 -14.26
N GLY A 77 -5.82 16.61 -13.18
CA GLY A 77 -7.18 16.93 -12.74
C GLY A 77 -8.31 16.14 -13.43
N LYS A 78 -8.03 15.34 -14.46
CA LYS A 78 -9.03 14.50 -15.11
C LYS A 78 -9.31 13.24 -14.28
N LYS A 79 -10.50 12.66 -14.42
CA LYS A 79 -10.86 11.37 -13.80
C LYS A 79 -10.27 10.21 -14.62
N GLY A 80 -9.64 9.24 -13.94
CA GLY A 80 -9.01 8.08 -14.57
C GLY A 80 -8.98 6.84 -13.67
N ALA A 81 -8.42 5.74 -14.19
CA ALA A 81 -8.35 4.47 -13.47
C ALA A 81 -7.39 4.54 -12.27
N LEU A 82 -7.58 3.60 -11.34
CA LEU A 82 -6.71 3.40 -10.19
C LEU A 82 -5.61 2.38 -10.52
N ASN A 83 -4.41 2.68 -10.05
CA ASN A 83 -3.32 1.71 -9.99
C ASN A 83 -3.23 1.15 -8.58
N VAL A 84 -2.62 -0.03 -8.46
CA VAL A 84 -2.34 -0.69 -7.20
C VAL A 84 -0.85 -0.94 -7.04
N GLY A 85 -0.45 -1.15 -5.79
CA GLY A 85 0.89 -1.59 -5.43
C GLY A 85 0.89 -2.21 -4.04
N ALA A 86 1.88 -3.03 -3.75
CA ALA A 86 2.00 -3.72 -2.48
C ALA A 86 3.46 -3.82 -2.01
N VAL A 87 3.61 -3.93 -0.70
CA VAL A 87 4.84 -4.36 -0.03
C VAL A 87 4.50 -5.62 0.78
N LEU A 88 5.29 -6.67 0.59
CA LEU A 88 5.20 -7.93 1.32
C LEU A 88 6.48 -8.11 2.13
N ILE A 89 6.35 -8.24 3.44
CA ILE A 89 7.45 -8.36 4.39
C ILE A 89 7.43 -9.79 4.90
N LEU A 90 8.41 -10.57 4.45
CA LEU A 90 8.57 -11.97 4.80
C LEU A 90 9.58 -12.14 5.95
N PRO A 91 9.55 -13.28 6.64
CA PRO A 91 10.60 -13.63 7.59
C PRO A 91 11.96 -13.72 6.91
N GLU A 92 13.03 -13.56 7.68
CA GLU A 92 14.39 -13.73 7.15
C GLU A 92 14.58 -15.15 6.56
N GLY A 93 15.34 -15.23 5.47
CA GLY A 93 15.56 -16.48 4.71
C GLY A 93 14.50 -16.77 3.63
N PHE A 94 13.28 -16.24 3.74
CA PHE A 94 12.30 -16.31 2.66
C PHE A 94 12.67 -15.29 1.57
N GLU A 95 12.52 -15.67 0.31
CA GLU A 95 12.81 -14.79 -0.82
C GLU A 95 11.90 -15.05 -2.02
N LEU A 96 11.96 -14.18 -3.01
CA LEU A 96 11.27 -14.39 -4.29
C LEU A 96 11.83 -15.65 -4.96
N ALA A 97 10.94 -16.55 -5.40
CA ALA A 97 11.35 -17.77 -6.05
C ALA A 97 12.13 -17.48 -7.36
N PRO A 98 13.25 -18.19 -7.61
CA PRO A 98 13.97 -18.10 -8.88
C PRO A 98 13.07 -18.44 -10.08
N PRO A 99 13.20 -17.76 -11.23
CA PRO A 99 12.30 -17.94 -12.39
C PRO A 99 12.22 -19.39 -12.91
N ASP A 100 13.27 -20.17 -12.76
CA ASP A 100 13.36 -21.58 -13.13
C ASP A 100 12.59 -22.52 -12.18
N ARG A 101 12.40 -22.11 -10.91
CA ARG A 101 11.64 -22.86 -9.90
C ARG A 101 10.14 -22.56 -9.92
N ILE A 102 9.71 -21.50 -10.63
CA ILE A 102 8.29 -21.13 -10.72
C ILE A 102 7.59 -21.97 -11.79
N SER A 103 6.51 -22.65 -11.39
CA SER A 103 5.69 -23.47 -12.29
C SER A 103 5.02 -22.62 -13.40
N PRO A 104 4.66 -23.22 -14.55
CA PRO A 104 3.94 -22.51 -15.61
C PRO A 104 2.62 -21.90 -15.14
N GLU A 105 1.88 -22.58 -14.27
CA GLU A 105 0.62 -22.11 -13.70
C GLU A 105 0.81 -20.83 -12.87
N ILE A 106 1.83 -20.81 -12.00
CA ILE A 106 2.14 -19.62 -11.19
C ILE A 106 2.61 -18.46 -12.10
N LYS A 107 3.40 -18.75 -13.14
CA LYS A 107 3.83 -17.73 -14.12
C LYS A 107 2.65 -17.08 -14.82
N GLU A 108 1.62 -17.84 -15.18
CA GLU A 108 0.42 -17.31 -15.81
C GLU A 108 -0.34 -16.36 -14.88
N LYS A 109 -0.51 -16.73 -13.60
CA LYS A 109 -1.14 -15.87 -12.57
C LYS A 109 -0.37 -14.55 -12.37
N ILE A 110 0.96 -14.62 -12.31
CA ILE A 110 1.84 -13.43 -12.16
C ILE A 110 1.75 -12.53 -13.39
N GLY A 111 1.67 -13.11 -14.59
CA GLY A 111 1.65 -12.38 -15.84
C GLY A 111 2.89 -11.50 -16.01
N ASN A 112 2.69 -10.18 -16.13
CA ASN A 112 3.76 -9.21 -16.39
C ASN A 112 4.17 -8.43 -15.13
N LEU A 113 3.83 -8.93 -13.94
CA LEU A 113 4.27 -8.30 -12.70
C LEU A 113 5.79 -8.43 -12.55
N SER A 114 6.41 -7.35 -12.10
CA SER A 114 7.82 -7.32 -11.73
C SER A 114 7.92 -7.07 -10.24
N PHE A 115 8.45 -8.06 -9.53
CA PHE A 115 8.75 -7.96 -8.10
C PHE A 115 10.18 -7.46 -7.92
N GLN A 116 10.36 -6.57 -6.96
CA GLN A 116 11.68 -6.05 -6.62
C GLN A 116 11.90 -6.22 -5.13
N SER A 117 13.14 -6.49 -4.73
CA SER A 117 13.52 -6.39 -3.32
C SER A 117 13.49 -4.92 -2.89
N TYR A 118 13.04 -4.66 -1.66
CA TYR A 118 12.97 -3.32 -1.10
C TYR A 118 14.34 -2.64 -1.07
N ARG A 119 15.38 -3.42 -0.76
CA ARG A 119 16.80 -3.06 -0.88
C ARG A 119 17.60 -4.25 -1.42
N PRO A 120 18.78 -4.04 -2.02
CA PRO A 120 19.65 -5.13 -2.46
C PRO A 120 19.99 -6.16 -1.36
N THR A 121 20.06 -5.70 -0.10
CA THR A 121 20.35 -6.53 1.08
C THR A 121 19.11 -7.13 1.75
N LYS A 122 17.90 -6.70 1.35
CA LYS A 122 16.62 -7.11 1.97
C LYS A 122 15.79 -7.92 0.99
N LYS A 123 16.23 -9.15 0.73
CA LYS A 123 15.59 -10.07 -0.23
C LYS A 123 14.22 -10.56 0.22
N ASN A 124 13.98 -10.62 1.53
CA ASN A 124 12.73 -11.01 2.16
C ASN A 124 11.65 -9.93 2.13
N ILE A 125 11.98 -8.71 1.69
CA ILE A 125 11.00 -7.62 1.58
C ILE A 125 10.78 -7.35 0.09
N LEU A 126 9.58 -7.65 -0.39
CA LEU A 126 9.23 -7.56 -1.80
C LEU A 126 8.28 -6.39 -2.04
N VAL A 127 8.50 -5.64 -3.11
CA VAL A 127 7.63 -4.55 -3.57
C VAL A 127 7.18 -4.79 -4.99
N VAL A 128 5.95 -4.36 -5.29
CA VAL A 128 5.34 -4.41 -6.62
C VAL A 128 4.50 -3.17 -6.85
N GLY A 129 4.49 -2.67 -8.09
CA GLY A 129 3.66 -1.55 -8.51
C GLY A 129 4.45 -0.27 -8.85
N PRO A 130 3.77 0.75 -9.40
CA PRO A 130 2.34 0.76 -9.74
C PRO A 130 2.01 -0.15 -10.91
N VAL A 131 0.90 -0.87 -10.80
CA VAL A 131 0.32 -1.67 -11.88
C VAL A 131 -1.17 -1.39 -12.04
N PRO A 132 -1.79 -1.65 -13.22
CA PRO A 132 -3.21 -1.39 -13.43
C PRO A 132 -4.11 -2.16 -12.46
N GLY A 133 -4.90 -1.44 -11.65
CA GLY A 133 -5.73 -2.05 -10.61
C GLY A 133 -6.84 -2.96 -11.14
N GLN A 134 -7.35 -2.69 -12.34
CA GLN A 134 -8.38 -3.51 -12.99
C GLN A 134 -7.88 -4.92 -13.32
N LYS A 135 -6.58 -5.07 -13.56
CA LYS A 135 -5.96 -6.36 -13.89
C LYS A 135 -5.38 -7.06 -12.64
N TYR A 136 -4.85 -6.28 -11.70
CA TYR A 136 -4.03 -6.80 -10.59
C TYR A 136 -4.62 -6.45 -9.21
N SER A 137 -5.95 -6.46 -9.07
CA SER A 137 -6.61 -6.35 -7.77
C SER A 137 -6.28 -7.52 -6.84
N GLU A 138 -5.82 -8.63 -7.40
CA GLU A 138 -5.19 -9.75 -6.71
C GLU A 138 -3.77 -9.93 -7.25
N ILE A 139 -2.79 -10.10 -6.37
CA ILE A 139 -1.38 -10.21 -6.72
C ILE A 139 -0.80 -11.46 -6.05
N THR A 140 -0.41 -12.44 -6.86
CA THR A 140 0.23 -13.67 -6.39
C THR A 140 1.75 -13.49 -6.35
N PHE A 141 2.34 -13.61 -5.17
CA PHE A 141 3.79 -13.61 -4.97
C PHE A 141 4.32 -15.05 -4.94
N PRO A 142 5.27 -15.42 -5.82
CA PRO A 142 5.93 -16.72 -5.75
C PRO A 142 7.08 -16.67 -4.75
N ILE A 143 6.91 -17.29 -3.59
CA ILE A 143 7.89 -17.26 -2.50
C ILE A 143 8.60 -18.60 -2.40
N LEU A 144 9.92 -18.58 -2.24
CA LEU A 144 10.72 -19.75 -1.89
C LEU A 144 10.95 -19.73 -0.38
N SER A 145 10.58 -20.83 0.29
CA SER A 145 10.88 -21.02 1.71
C SER A 145 12.35 -21.38 1.93
N PRO A 146 12.97 -20.92 3.03
CA PRO A 146 14.32 -21.32 3.40
C PRO A 146 14.41 -22.80 3.80
N ASP A 147 15.64 -23.30 3.92
CA ASP A 147 15.92 -24.64 4.44
C ASP A 147 16.83 -24.58 5.69
N PRO A 148 16.32 -24.92 6.89
CA PRO A 148 17.11 -24.99 8.12
C PRO A 148 18.32 -25.94 8.06
N ALA A 149 18.33 -26.93 7.15
CA ALA A 149 19.47 -27.83 6.98
C ALA A 149 20.69 -27.12 6.36
N THR A 150 20.45 -26.07 5.57
CA THR A 150 21.50 -25.31 4.86
C THR A 150 21.69 -23.90 5.42
N ASN A 151 20.66 -23.32 6.05
CA ASN A 151 20.70 -22.01 6.67
C ASN A 151 20.47 -22.11 8.19
N ARG A 152 21.52 -21.89 8.98
CA ARG A 152 21.49 -22.02 10.45
C ARG A 152 20.73 -20.91 11.16
N ASP A 153 20.43 -19.81 10.47
CA ASP A 153 19.71 -18.67 11.04
C ASP A 153 18.18 -18.86 10.97
N VAL A 154 17.71 -19.98 10.40
CA VAL A 154 16.28 -20.29 10.21
C VAL A 154 15.85 -21.50 11.04
N HIS A 155 14.76 -21.25 11.79
CA HIS A 155 13.95 -22.13 12.67
C HIS A 155 12.84 -22.93 11.98
N PHE A 156 12.56 -24.17 12.37
CA PHE A 156 11.22 -24.74 12.18
C PHE A 156 10.26 -24.11 13.19
N LEU A 157 9.56 -23.05 12.79
CA LEU A 157 8.72 -22.23 13.66
C LEU A 157 7.51 -21.69 12.89
N LYS A 158 6.58 -21.10 13.64
CA LYS A 158 5.54 -20.23 13.10
C LYS A 158 6.11 -18.83 12.92
N TYR A 159 5.99 -18.30 11.72
CA TYR A 159 6.52 -16.99 11.35
C TYR A 159 5.41 -16.02 10.93
N PRO A 160 5.52 -14.73 11.28
CA PRO A 160 4.61 -13.71 10.80
C PRO A 160 4.98 -13.23 9.40
N ILE A 161 3.97 -12.94 8.58
CA ILE A 161 4.07 -12.26 7.29
C ILE A 161 3.26 -10.98 7.39
N TYR A 162 3.82 -9.86 6.95
CA TYR A 162 3.11 -8.57 6.94
C TYR A 162 2.93 -8.06 5.52
N VAL A 163 1.76 -7.51 5.22
CA VAL A 163 1.47 -6.92 3.93
C VAL A 163 0.97 -5.49 4.09
N GLY A 164 1.40 -4.63 3.17
CA GLY A 164 0.80 -3.32 2.93
C GLY A 164 0.34 -3.25 1.47
N GLY A 165 -0.92 -2.90 1.24
CA GLY A 165 -1.49 -2.76 -0.11
C GLY A 165 -2.13 -1.39 -0.30
N ASN A 166 -1.89 -0.76 -1.43
CA ASN A 166 -2.49 0.52 -1.79
C ASN A 166 -3.23 0.44 -3.12
N ARG A 167 -4.35 1.17 -3.21
CA ARG A 167 -5.05 1.50 -4.45
C ARG A 167 -5.22 3.00 -4.57
N GLY A 168 -4.99 3.55 -5.76
CA GLY A 168 -5.12 4.98 -6.03
C GLY A 168 -3.93 5.82 -5.56
N ARG A 169 -3.96 7.12 -5.85
CA ARG A 169 -2.86 8.06 -5.61
C ARG A 169 -2.79 8.56 -4.17
N GLY A 170 -1.58 8.87 -3.70
CA GLY A 170 -1.32 9.42 -2.37
C GLY A 170 -1.68 10.89 -2.22
N GLN A 171 -1.74 11.35 -0.97
CA GLN A 171 -2.14 12.71 -0.57
C GLN A 171 -0.93 13.65 -0.39
N ILE A 172 0.25 13.10 -0.13
CA ILE A 172 1.47 13.82 0.23
C ILE A 172 2.64 13.32 -0.63
N TYR A 173 3.46 14.25 -1.11
CA TYR A 173 4.71 13.97 -1.83
C TYR A 173 5.89 13.82 -0.88
N PRO A 174 7.01 13.21 -1.30
CA PRO A 174 8.20 13.07 -0.46
C PRO A 174 8.78 14.39 0.06
N ASP A 175 8.55 15.51 -0.64
CA ASP A 175 8.95 16.86 -0.22
C ASP A 175 8.00 17.49 0.83
N GLY A 176 6.95 16.77 1.24
CA GLY A 176 5.94 17.23 2.19
C GLY A 176 4.78 18.02 1.55
N SER A 177 4.86 18.33 0.24
CA SER A 177 3.79 19.06 -0.44
C SER A 177 2.52 18.20 -0.62
N LYS A 178 1.34 18.85 -0.61
CA LYS A 178 0.05 18.18 -0.84
C LYS A 178 -0.16 17.89 -2.32
N SER A 179 -0.72 16.72 -2.63
CA SER A 179 -1.19 16.38 -3.97
C SER A 179 -2.59 16.92 -4.26
N ASN A 180 -2.95 16.96 -5.54
CA ASN A 180 -4.31 17.29 -5.98
C ASN A 180 -5.36 16.19 -5.67
N ASN A 181 -4.97 15.11 -4.97
CA ASN A 181 -5.87 14.07 -4.48
C ASN A 181 -6.10 14.22 -2.96
N ASN A 182 -6.33 15.46 -2.51
CA ASN A 182 -6.46 15.84 -1.11
C ASN A 182 -7.47 16.99 -0.95
N VAL A 183 -7.90 17.23 0.29
CA VAL A 183 -8.71 18.39 0.66
C VAL A 183 -7.82 19.61 0.85
N TYR A 184 -8.27 20.75 0.32
CA TYR A 184 -7.64 22.05 0.52
C TYR A 184 -8.49 22.87 1.50
N ASN A 185 -7.85 23.37 2.55
CA ASN A 185 -8.49 24.14 3.62
C ASN A 185 -8.10 25.62 3.51
N ALA A 186 -8.94 26.48 4.07
CA ALA A 186 -8.70 27.90 4.18
C ALA A 186 -7.50 28.19 5.08
N THR A 187 -6.56 29.00 4.60
CA THR A 187 -5.37 29.39 5.38
C THR A 187 -5.65 30.47 6.42
N ALA A 188 -6.81 31.13 6.35
CA ALA A 188 -7.26 32.13 7.32
C ALA A 188 -8.79 32.17 7.41
N ALA A 189 -9.29 32.74 8.52
CA ALA A 189 -10.69 33.11 8.64
C ALA A 189 -10.96 34.44 7.94
N GLY A 190 -12.12 34.60 7.31
CA GLY A 190 -12.40 35.80 6.54
C GLY A 190 -13.64 35.69 5.67
N ILE A 191 -13.74 36.58 4.68
CA ILE A 191 -14.79 36.53 3.65
C ILE A 191 -14.12 36.23 2.31
N VAL A 192 -14.68 35.29 1.56
CA VAL A 192 -14.22 34.98 0.20
C VAL A 192 -14.54 36.15 -0.72
N LYS A 193 -13.54 36.94 -1.09
CA LYS A 193 -13.72 38.13 -1.93
C LYS A 193 -13.88 37.78 -3.40
N LYS A 194 -13.08 36.83 -3.89
CA LYS A 194 -13.06 36.46 -5.32
C LYS A 194 -12.54 35.05 -5.53
N ILE A 195 -13.15 34.32 -6.46
CA ILE A 195 -12.70 33.00 -6.91
C ILE A 195 -12.36 33.09 -8.40
N ILE A 196 -11.09 32.87 -8.73
CA ILE A 196 -10.60 32.88 -10.12
C ILE A 196 -10.34 31.44 -10.56
N ARG A 197 -11.06 30.98 -11.58
CA ARG A 197 -10.80 29.68 -12.21
C ARG A 197 -9.63 29.80 -13.19
N LYS A 198 -8.61 28.94 -13.03
CA LYS A 198 -7.42 28.97 -13.90
C LYS A 198 -7.67 28.20 -15.20
N GLU A 199 -7.00 28.60 -16.28
CA GLU A 199 -7.12 27.98 -17.61
C GLU A 199 -6.80 26.47 -17.62
N LYS A 200 -5.79 26.06 -16.83
CA LYS A 200 -5.37 24.65 -16.69
C LYS A 200 -6.17 23.87 -15.63
N GLY A 201 -7.29 24.44 -15.20
CA GLY A 201 -8.07 23.98 -14.06
C GLY A 201 -7.48 24.42 -12.71
N GLY A 202 -8.25 24.21 -11.65
CA GLY A 202 -7.94 24.73 -10.32
C GLY A 202 -8.47 26.16 -10.10
N TYR A 203 -8.17 26.70 -8.92
CA TYR A 203 -8.76 27.94 -8.41
C TYR A 203 -7.70 28.79 -7.69
N GLU A 204 -7.86 30.10 -7.77
CA GLU A 204 -7.24 31.06 -6.85
C GLU A 204 -8.36 31.73 -6.05
N ILE A 205 -8.28 31.63 -4.73
CA ILE A 205 -9.31 32.13 -3.82
C ILE A 205 -8.71 33.28 -3.03
N ASN A 206 -9.22 34.48 -3.26
CA ASN A 206 -8.86 35.66 -2.50
C ASN A 206 -9.77 35.76 -1.26
N ILE A 207 -9.17 35.70 -0.08
CA ILE A 207 -9.82 35.76 1.22
C ILE A 207 -9.41 37.09 1.87
N VAL A 208 -10.39 37.87 2.31
CA VAL A 208 -10.15 39.07 3.12
C VAL A 208 -10.26 38.67 4.58
N ASP A 209 -9.13 38.78 5.31
CA ASP A 209 -9.06 38.49 6.73
C ASP A 209 -10.01 39.42 7.51
N ALA A 210 -10.85 38.82 8.36
CA ALA A 210 -11.85 39.55 9.12
C ALA A 210 -11.26 40.46 10.23
N SER A 211 -10.00 40.24 10.62
CA SER A 211 -9.36 40.91 11.74
C SER A 211 -8.58 42.17 11.35
N ASP A 212 -7.90 42.16 10.21
CA ASP A 212 -7.02 43.26 9.77
C ASP A 212 -7.20 43.68 8.30
N GLY A 213 -8.13 43.04 7.58
CA GLY A 213 -8.45 43.37 6.20
C GLY A 213 -7.38 42.97 5.18
N ARG A 214 -6.34 42.20 5.59
CA ARG A 214 -5.34 41.69 4.65
C ARG A 214 -5.97 40.71 3.67
N GLU A 215 -5.49 40.74 2.43
CA GLU A 215 -5.87 39.77 1.40
C GLU A 215 -4.88 38.60 1.39
N ILE A 216 -5.43 37.39 1.43
CA ILE A 216 -4.70 36.12 1.37
C ILE A 216 -5.19 35.36 0.14
N ILE A 217 -4.27 34.74 -0.58
CA ILE A 217 -4.58 34.00 -1.81
C ILE A 217 -4.28 32.51 -1.59
N ASP A 218 -5.35 31.71 -1.56
CA ASP A 218 -5.27 30.26 -1.53
C ASP A 218 -5.29 29.70 -2.96
N ILE A 219 -4.30 28.87 -3.29
CA ILE A 219 -4.17 28.26 -4.62
C ILE A 219 -4.56 26.78 -4.52
N ILE A 220 -5.57 26.39 -5.29
CA ILE A 220 -6.08 25.02 -5.35
C ILE A 220 -5.74 24.44 -6.72
N PRO A 221 -5.08 23.27 -6.80
CA PRO A 221 -4.77 22.61 -8.07
C PRO A 221 -6.02 22.02 -8.74
N PRO A 222 -5.94 21.62 -10.02
CA PRO A 222 -7.05 20.96 -10.69
C PRO A 222 -7.37 19.59 -10.08
N GLY A 223 -8.66 19.30 -9.86
CA GLY A 223 -9.13 18.00 -9.40
C GLY A 223 -10.21 18.08 -8.31
N PRO A 224 -9.90 18.61 -7.12
CA PRO A 224 -10.88 18.81 -6.06
C PRO A 224 -12.01 19.76 -6.49
N GLU A 225 -13.25 19.45 -6.12
CA GLU A 225 -14.41 20.29 -6.41
C GLU A 225 -14.57 21.35 -5.32
N LEU A 226 -14.88 22.59 -5.68
CA LEU A 226 -15.01 23.69 -4.73
C LEU A 226 -16.35 23.62 -3.97
N LEU A 227 -16.33 23.90 -2.67
CA LEU A 227 -17.51 23.88 -1.79
C LEU A 227 -18.00 25.27 -1.37
N VAL A 228 -17.17 26.30 -1.55
CA VAL A 228 -17.45 27.68 -1.12
C VAL A 228 -17.79 28.60 -2.29
N SER A 229 -18.49 29.69 -1.98
CA SER A 229 -18.89 30.72 -2.95
C SER A 229 -18.31 32.10 -2.60
N GLU A 230 -18.28 33.02 -3.58
CA GLU A 230 -17.91 34.41 -3.31
C GLU A 230 -18.91 35.06 -2.34
N GLY A 231 -18.39 35.89 -1.42
CA GLY A 231 -19.16 36.52 -0.35
C GLY A 231 -19.38 35.66 0.89
N GLU A 232 -18.97 34.38 0.86
CA GLU A 232 -19.15 33.47 1.99
C GLU A 232 -18.15 33.75 3.13
N PRO A 233 -18.59 33.82 4.39
CA PRO A 233 -17.69 33.84 5.53
C PRO A 233 -17.14 32.44 5.81
N ILE A 234 -15.82 32.34 5.95
CA ILE A 234 -15.10 31.09 6.17
C ILE A 234 -14.23 31.18 7.43
N LYS A 235 -14.00 30.03 8.07
CA LYS A 235 -13.12 29.92 9.25
C LYS A 235 -11.74 29.42 8.85
N LEU A 236 -10.74 29.69 9.68
CA LEU A 236 -9.43 29.04 9.59
C LEU A 236 -9.61 27.51 9.57
N ASP A 237 -8.88 26.85 8.67
CA ASP A 237 -8.90 25.41 8.44
C ASP A 237 -10.25 24.84 7.93
N GLN A 238 -11.21 25.69 7.58
CA GLN A 238 -12.43 25.24 6.92
C GLN A 238 -12.11 24.62 5.55
N PRO A 239 -12.62 23.43 5.22
CA PRO A 239 -12.47 22.85 3.89
C PRO A 239 -13.05 23.76 2.81
N LEU A 240 -12.21 24.15 1.85
CA LEU A 240 -12.61 24.89 0.65
C LEU A 240 -13.08 23.95 -0.46
N THR A 241 -12.63 22.69 -0.43
CA THR A 241 -12.92 21.68 -1.46
C THR A 241 -13.49 20.40 -0.88
N SER A 242 -14.17 19.63 -1.72
CA SER A 242 -14.50 18.23 -1.44
C SER A 242 -13.24 17.37 -1.37
N ASN A 243 -13.36 16.17 -0.82
CA ASN A 243 -12.29 15.17 -0.84
C ASN A 243 -12.37 14.36 -2.14
N PRO A 244 -11.43 14.54 -3.09
CA PRO A 244 -11.44 13.78 -4.35
C PRO A 244 -10.95 12.33 -4.18
N ASN A 245 -10.40 11.98 -3.01
CA ASN A 245 -9.74 10.69 -2.82
C ASN A 245 -10.76 9.55 -2.69
N VAL A 246 -10.60 8.58 -3.58
CA VAL A 246 -11.38 7.33 -3.62
C VAL A 246 -10.50 6.09 -3.38
N GLY A 247 -9.19 6.29 -3.25
CA GLY A 247 -8.22 5.25 -2.97
C GLY A 247 -8.05 4.99 -1.48
N GLY A 248 -6.96 4.30 -1.15
CA GLY A 248 -6.53 4.10 0.23
C GLY A 248 -5.52 2.98 0.38
N PHE A 249 -4.88 3.00 1.53
CA PHE A 249 -3.91 2.01 1.97
C PHE A 249 -4.53 1.10 3.02
N GLY A 250 -4.12 -0.16 3.03
CA GLY A 250 -4.46 -1.13 4.05
C GLY A 250 -3.25 -1.96 4.44
N GLN A 251 -3.33 -2.52 5.63
CA GLN A 251 -2.37 -3.50 6.13
C GLN A 251 -3.11 -4.79 6.45
N GLY A 252 -2.39 -5.90 6.31
CA GLY A 252 -2.82 -7.21 6.76
C GLY A 252 -1.61 -7.98 7.31
N ASP A 253 -1.92 -9.02 8.04
CA ASP A 253 -0.96 -9.94 8.63
C ASP A 253 -1.45 -11.37 8.45
N ALA A 254 -0.50 -12.28 8.30
CA ALA A 254 -0.73 -13.70 8.24
C ALA A 254 0.38 -14.42 8.98
N GLU A 255 0.18 -15.71 9.24
CA GLU A 255 1.19 -16.56 9.84
C GLU A 255 1.41 -17.79 8.97
N ILE A 256 2.66 -18.24 8.88
CA ILE A 256 3.03 -19.43 8.14
C ILE A 256 3.88 -20.34 9.02
N VAL A 257 3.63 -21.65 9.00
CA VAL A 257 4.45 -22.64 9.71
C VAL A 257 5.50 -23.21 8.76
N LEU A 258 6.78 -23.04 9.09
CA LEU A 258 7.85 -23.80 8.46
C LEU A 258 7.94 -25.16 9.16
N GLN A 259 7.45 -26.20 8.48
CA GLN A 259 7.21 -27.51 9.07
C GLN A 259 8.38 -28.46 8.83
N ASP A 260 8.82 -29.15 9.89
CA ASP A 260 9.77 -30.24 9.80
C ASP A 260 9.05 -31.52 9.30
N PRO A 261 9.46 -32.10 8.15
CA PRO A 261 8.93 -33.37 7.66
C PRO A 261 9.08 -34.52 8.69
N LEU A 262 10.17 -34.55 9.46
CA LEU A 262 10.45 -35.61 10.42
C LEU A 262 9.51 -35.53 11.64
N LEU A 263 9.19 -34.32 12.09
CA LEU A 263 8.23 -34.11 13.15
C LEU A 263 6.84 -34.62 12.72
N LEU A 264 6.44 -34.36 11.48
CA LEU A 264 5.15 -34.82 10.94
C LEU A 264 5.09 -36.36 10.92
N LEU A 265 6.13 -37.02 10.42
CA LEU A 265 6.24 -38.48 10.42
C LEU A 265 6.22 -39.08 11.83
N SER A 266 6.89 -38.43 12.78
CA SER A 266 6.94 -38.86 14.18
C SER A 266 5.56 -38.77 14.84
N VAL A 267 4.83 -37.68 14.59
CA VAL A 267 3.45 -37.50 15.08
C VAL A 267 2.52 -38.55 14.49
N LEU A 268 2.56 -38.78 13.18
CA LEU A 268 1.75 -39.82 12.53
C LEU A 268 2.05 -41.21 13.09
N SER A 269 3.33 -41.53 13.27
CA SER A 269 3.75 -42.82 13.85
C SER A 269 3.24 -42.97 15.28
N GLY A 270 3.30 -41.91 16.09
CA GLY A 270 2.76 -41.90 17.45
C GLY A 270 1.24 -42.09 17.50
N ILE A 271 0.49 -41.42 16.60
CA ILE A 271 -0.97 -41.58 16.49
C ILE A 271 -1.30 -43.02 16.12
N ILE A 272 -0.61 -43.60 15.14
CA ILE A 272 -0.80 -44.99 14.73
C ILE A 272 -0.54 -45.95 15.90
N MET A 273 0.56 -45.78 16.64
CA MET A 273 0.86 -46.61 17.81
C MET A 273 -0.20 -46.47 18.92
N SER A 274 -0.74 -45.27 19.14
CA SER A 274 -1.84 -45.06 20.09
C SER A 274 -3.09 -45.82 19.67
N LEU A 275 -3.50 -45.72 18.40
CA LEU A 275 -4.67 -46.43 17.88
C LEU A 275 -4.51 -47.95 17.95
N PHE A 276 -3.32 -48.47 17.66
CA PHE A 276 -3.02 -49.90 17.86
C PHE A 276 -3.10 -50.31 19.33
N SER A 277 -2.64 -49.46 20.24
CA SER A 277 -2.72 -49.73 21.69
C SER A 277 -4.17 -49.76 22.16
N ASP A 278 -4.99 -48.80 21.73
CA ASP A 278 -6.41 -48.73 22.08
C ASP A 278 -7.20 -49.92 21.52
N PHE A 279 -6.90 -50.36 20.30
CA PHE A 279 -7.53 -51.56 19.70
C PHE A 279 -7.21 -52.82 20.52
N ASN A 280 -5.95 -53.01 20.91
CA ASN A 280 -5.53 -54.17 21.69
C ASN A 280 -6.01 -54.17 23.15
N VAL A 281 -6.48 -53.02 23.67
CA VAL A 281 -7.10 -52.91 25.01
C VAL A 281 -8.60 -53.24 24.97
N LEU A 282 -9.22 -53.23 23.78
CA LEU A 282 -10.65 -53.53 23.58
C LEU A 282 -10.93 -55.00 23.24
N GLU A 283 -9.90 -55.82 22.99
CA GLU A 283 -9.95 -57.29 22.90
C GLU A 283 -9.58 -57.96 24.24
#